data_AF-A0A0L0HPI8-F1
#
_entry.id   AF-A0A0L0HPI8-F1
#
_cell.length_a   1.000
_cell.length_b   1.000
_cell.length_c   1.000
_cell.angle_alpha   90.00
_cell.angle_beta   90.00
_cell.angle_gamma   90.00
#
_symmetry.space_group_name_H-M   'P 1'
#
loop_
_entity.id
_entity.type
_entity.pdbx_description
1 polymer ?
#
loop_
_entity_poly.entity_id
_entity_poly.type
_entity_poly.pdbx_seq_one_letter_code
_entity_poly.pdbx_strand_id
1 'polypeptide(L)'
;MAKELNSKEEIEAFIDSIDTFLLDCDGVIWSGNHVIDGVQEVLDLLRAKGKRLLFVTNNSTKSRAAYLKKFASLHINASVDEIFGSSYAAAYYIANVLNFPKDKKVYVIGMSGIREELASEGIRYAGAEDDNENLADMSLMSSIHPDPEIGAVLLGFDLNINYKKLAKAFTYLHADDQCHFLATNSDLTFPAGGTVYPGTGALLAALAAPLERKPLVLGKPHQPMLDVIVAKYHLNKDRTCMIGDRLDTDIEFGKKGGLKTLLVMTGVTNPDKLKRSPIQPDCYISSLGWLRP
;
A
#
# COMPACT_ATOMS: atom_id res chain seq x y z
N MET A 1 -24.06 -11.64 6.98
CA MET A 1 -23.42 -10.99 8.14
C MET A 1 -22.08 -11.64 8.34
N ALA A 2 -21.05 -10.87 8.72
CA ALA A 2 -19.72 -11.41 8.97
C ALA A 2 -19.75 -12.43 10.12
N LYS A 3 -19.00 -13.52 10.00
CA LYS A 3 -18.90 -14.56 11.03
C LYS A 3 -17.77 -14.25 12.01
N GLU A 4 -18.02 -14.29 13.30
CA GLU A 4 -16.94 -14.28 14.30
C GLU A 4 -16.28 -15.66 14.35
N LEU A 5 -14.95 -15.73 14.32
CA LEU A 5 -14.23 -16.97 14.63
C LEU A 5 -13.86 -16.94 16.11
N ASN A 6 -14.52 -17.78 16.92
CA ASN A 6 -14.38 -17.73 18.39
C ASN A 6 -14.13 -19.10 19.03
N SER A 7 -14.12 -20.18 18.24
CA SER A 7 -13.76 -21.52 18.70
C SER A 7 -12.50 -22.02 18.03
N LYS A 8 -11.79 -22.91 18.73
CA LYS A 8 -10.54 -23.51 18.24
C LYS A 8 -10.76 -24.28 16.94
N GLU A 9 -11.84 -25.05 16.87
CA GLU A 9 -12.17 -25.88 15.71
C GLU A 9 -12.44 -25.01 14.46
N GLU A 10 -13.08 -23.85 14.64
CA GLU A 10 -13.32 -22.91 13.54
C GLU A 10 -12.03 -22.24 13.06
N ILE A 11 -11.14 -21.87 13.98
CA ILE A 11 -9.83 -21.28 13.66
C ILE A 11 -8.97 -22.30 12.90
N GLU A 12 -8.88 -23.53 13.40
CA GLU A 12 -8.13 -24.61 12.75
C GLU A 12 -8.67 -24.90 11.35
N ALA A 13 -9.99 -25.07 11.21
CA ALA A 13 -10.63 -25.29 9.92
C ALA A 13 -10.41 -24.10 8.96
N PHE A 14 -10.44 -22.87 9.46
CA PHE A 14 -10.16 -21.68 8.67
C PHE A 14 -8.72 -21.69 8.15
N ILE A 15 -7.73 -21.88 9.03
CA ILE A 15 -6.30 -21.92 8.68
C ILE A 15 -6.02 -23.04 7.68
N ASP A 16 -6.62 -24.22 7.86
CA ASP A 16 -6.41 -25.35 6.97
C ASP A 16 -7.02 -25.14 5.58
N SER A 17 -8.06 -24.30 5.47
CA SER A 17 -8.69 -23.91 4.19
C SER A 17 -7.87 -22.92 3.35
N ILE A 18 -6.84 -22.29 3.92
CA ILE A 18 -6.04 -21.23 3.28
C ILE A 18 -4.60 -21.71 3.07
N ASP A 19 -3.99 -21.40 1.93
CA ASP A 19 -2.57 -21.64 1.64
C ASP A 19 -1.73 -20.37 1.75
N THR A 20 -2.30 -19.22 1.35
CA THR A 20 -1.60 -17.94 1.35
C THR A 20 -2.37 -16.89 2.16
N PHE A 21 -1.66 -16.24 3.08
CA PHE A 21 -2.18 -15.11 3.84
C PHE A 21 -1.53 -13.82 3.33
N LEU A 22 -2.37 -12.90 2.85
CA LEU A 22 -1.99 -11.51 2.63
C LEU A 22 -2.32 -10.75 3.92
N LEU A 23 -1.32 -10.24 4.61
CA LEU A 23 -1.49 -9.55 5.89
C LEU A 23 -1.21 -8.07 5.70
N ASP A 24 -2.15 -7.19 6.03
CA ASP A 24 -1.77 -5.80 6.28
C ASP A 24 -0.79 -5.72 7.47
N CYS A 25 -0.12 -4.58 7.61
CA CYS A 25 0.91 -4.37 8.61
C CYS A 25 0.42 -3.49 9.77
N ASP A 26 -0.02 -2.28 9.47
CA ASP A 26 -0.32 -1.25 10.47
C ASP A 26 -1.75 -1.48 10.99
N GLY A 27 -1.89 -1.82 12.27
CA GLY A 27 -3.17 -2.24 12.87
C GLY A 27 -3.41 -3.74 12.85
N VAL A 28 -2.55 -4.53 12.20
CA VAL A 28 -2.63 -6.01 12.12
C VAL A 28 -1.43 -6.69 12.76
N ILE A 29 -0.22 -6.32 12.33
CA ILE A 29 1.04 -6.85 12.86
C ILE A 29 1.56 -5.97 14.01
N TRP A 30 1.43 -4.65 13.86
CA TRP A 30 1.90 -3.68 14.84
C TRP A 30 1.04 -2.43 14.88
N SER A 31 1.17 -1.65 15.95
CA SER A 31 0.75 -0.24 16.03
C SER A 31 1.98 0.63 16.27
N GLY A 32 2.40 1.38 15.25
CA GLY A 32 3.65 2.14 15.27
C GLY A 32 4.88 1.22 15.39
N ASN A 33 5.50 1.21 16.57
CA ASN A 33 6.66 0.38 16.93
C ASN A 33 6.32 -0.74 17.94
N HIS A 34 5.04 -0.92 18.27
CA HIS A 34 4.60 -1.97 19.19
C HIS A 34 3.98 -3.13 18.41
N VAL A 35 4.55 -4.33 18.53
CA VAL A 35 4.00 -5.55 17.94
C VAL A 35 2.71 -5.91 18.67
N ILE A 36 1.66 -6.24 17.92
CA ILE A 36 0.39 -6.69 18.50
C ILE A 36 0.59 -8.06 19.15
N ASP A 37 -0.07 -8.27 20.29
CA ASP A 37 0.15 -9.43 21.14
C ASP A 37 0.05 -10.76 20.37
N GLY A 38 1.12 -11.55 20.55
CA GLY A 38 1.55 -12.77 19.89
C GLY A 38 1.25 -12.95 18.39
N VAL A 39 1.42 -11.87 17.63
CA VAL A 39 1.55 -11.93 16.18
C VAL A 39 2.68 -12.88 15.78
N GLN A 40 3.82 -12.85 16.47
CA GLN A 40 4.98 -13.66 16.13
C GLN A 40 4.67 -15.17 16.16
N GLU A 41 3.98 -15.62 17.20
CA GLU A 41 3.55 -17.00 17.40
C GLU A 41 2.60 -17.46 16.29
N VAL A 42 1.72 -16.58 15.83
CA VAL A 42 0.83 -16.87 14.69
C VAL A 42 1.62 -16.99 13.40
N LEU A 43 2.56 -16.07 13.13
CA LEU A 43 3.39 -16.14 11.92
C LEU A 43 4.22 -17.44 11.90
N ASP A 44 4.77 -17.83 13.04
CA ASP A 44 5.54 -19.07 13.19
C ASP A 44 4.65 -20.32 13.06
N LEU A 45 3.45 -20.32 13.63
CA LEU A 45 2.45 -21.37 13.45
C LEU A 45 2.06 -21.55 11.97
N LEU A 46 1.77 -20.45 11.28
CA LEU A 46 1.39 -20.49 9.87
C LEU A 46 2.54 -21.02 9.01
N ARG A 47 3.79 -20.61 9.29
CA ARG A 47 4.98 -21.15 8.63
C ARG A 47 5.18 -22.64 8.91
N ALA A 48 5.02 -23.08 10.16
CA ALA A 48 5.11 -24.49 10.54
C ALA A 48 4.06 -25.36 9.82
N LYS A 49 2.89 -24.78 9.52
CA LYS A 49 1.83 -25.39 8.69
C LYS A 49 2.06 -25.26 7.17
N GLY A 50 3.22 -24.78 6.74
CA GLY A 50 3.58 -24.63 5.33
C GLY A 50 2.80 -23.53 4.60
N LYS A 51 2.21 -22.58 5.34
CA LYS A 51 1.45 -21.47 4.75
C LYS A 51 2.40 -20.40 4.24
N ARG A 52 2.05 -19.80 3.10
CA ARG A 52 2.76 -18.64 2.56
C ARG A 52 2.24 -17.36 3.20
N LEU A 53 3.15 -16.47 3.57
CA LEU A 53 2.83 -15.16 4.14
C LEU A 53 3.29 -14.07 3.18
N LEU A 54 2.45 -13.07 2.94
CA LEU A 54 2.80 -11.86 2.22
C LEU A 54 2.31 -10.65 3.02
N PHE A 55 3.20 -9.75 3.40
CA PHE A 55 2.91 -8.52 4.12
C PHE A 55 2.56 -7.41 3.13
N VAL A 56 1.28 -7.08 2.99
CA VAL A 56 0.72 -6.19 1.98
C VAL A 56 0.31 -4.86 2.59
N THR A 57 1.08 -3.79 2.37
CA THR A 57 0.83 -2.47 2.99
C THR A 57 0.64 -1.34 1.99
N ASN A 58 -0.28 -0.42 2.28
CA ASN A 58 -0.45 0.81 1.49
C ASN A 58 0.58 1.89 1.79
N ASN A 59 1.41 1.71 2.82
CA ASN A 59 2.37 2.71 3.24
C ASN A 59 3.59 2.73 2.30
N SER A 60 3.65 3.74 1.44
CA SER A 60 4.74 3.92 0.47
C SER A 60 5.97 4.64 1.03
N THR A 61 6.04 4.88 2.34
CA THR A 61 7.14 5.66 2.93
C THR A 61 8.47 4.93 2.96
N LYS A 62 8.43 3.59 2.90
CA LYS A 62 9.59 2.70 3.00
C LYS A 62 9.62 1.74 1.82
N SER A 63 10.83 1.35 1.43
CA SER A 63 11.05 0.21 0.55
C SER A 63 10.88 -1.10 1.31
N ARG A 64 10.79 -2.22 0.60
CA ARG A 64 10.87 -3.58 1.13
C ARG A 64 12.15 -3.80 1.92
N ALA A 65 13.28 -3.26 1.46
CA ALA A 65 14.54 -3.33 2.20
C ALA A 65 14.48 -2.57 3.53
N ALA A 66 13.86 -1.39 3.56
CA ALA A 66 13.65 -0.63 4.79
C ALA A 66 12.60 -1.29 5.72
N TYR A 67 11.55 -1.90 5.16
CA TYR A 67 10.60 -2.69 5.93
C TYR A 67 11.24 -3.93 6.54
N LEU A 68 12.11 -4.63 5.81
CA LEU A 68 12.84 -5.79 6.33
C LEU A 68 13.65 -5.44 7.58
N LYS A 69 14.30 -4.26 7.58
CA LYS A 69 14.96 -3.72 8.78
C LYS A 69 13.97 -3.44 9.92
N LYS A 70 12.77 -2.92 9.61
CA LYS A 70 11.70 -2.72 10.60
C LYS A 70 11.25 -4.06 11.20
N PHE A 71 10.93 -5.05 10.38
CA PHE A 71 10.58 -6.40 10.84
C PHE A 71 11.65 -6.96 11.79
N ALA A 72 12.92 -6.89 11.40
CA ALA A 72 14.03 -7.34 12.24
C ALA A 72 14.13 -6.57 13.57
N SER A 73 13.93 -5.24 13.57
CA SER A 73 13.91 -4.43 14.79
C SER A 73 12.77 -4.76 15.75
N LEU A 74 11.70 -5.36 15.23
CA LEU A 74 10.54 -5.83 15.99
C LEU A 74 10.63 -7.32 16.34
N HIS A 75 11.78 -7.95 16.08
CA HIS A 75 12.02 -9.38 16.28
C HIS A 75 11.07 -10.28 15.49
N ILE A 76 10.58 -9.80 14.34
CA ILE A 76 9.75 -10.57 13.42
C ILE A 76 10.59 -11.07 12.27
N ASN A 77 10.60 -12.39 12.09
CA ASN A 77 11.24 -13.01 10.94
C ASN A 77 10.43 -12.73 9.67
N ALA A 78 11.07 -12.16 8.67
CA ALA A 78 10.53 -11.94 7.33
C ALA A 78 11.66 -11.94 6.30
N SER A 79 11.31 -12.13 5.04
CA SER A 79 12.18 -12.00 3.88
C SER A 79 11.69 -10.84 3.00
N VAL A 80 12.58 -10.30 2.16
CA VAL A 80 12.23 -9.19 1.27
C VAL A 80 11.11 -9.56 0.29
N ASP A 81 11.06 -10.83 -0.13
CA ASP A 81 10.04 -11.35 -1.05
C ASP A 81 8.68 -11.55 -0.39
N GLU A 82 8.62 -11.60 0.94
CA GLU A 82 7.35 -11.60 1.67
C GLU A 82 6.77 -10.18 1.81
N ILE A 83 7.51 -9.11 1.50
CA ILE A 83 7.05 -7.73 1.71
C ILE A 83 6.55 -7.14 0.41
N PHE A 84 5.31 -6.66 0.42
CA PHE A 84 4.64 -6.09 -0.75
C PHE A 84 3.98 -4.74 -0.40
N GLY A 85 4.77 -3.68 -0.44
CA GLY A 85 4.30 -2.31 -0.23
C GLY A 85 3.75 -1.66 -1.49
N SER A 86 2.93 -0.63 -1.35
CA SER A 86 2.42 0.18 -2.48
C SER A 86 3.51 0.89 -3.29
N SER A 87 4.66 1.21 -2.67
CA SER A 87 5.87 1.67 -3.37
C SER A 87 6.39 0.60 -4.33
N TYR A 88 6.47 -0.66 -3.88
CA TYR A 88 6.90 -1.77 -4.71
C TYR A 88 5.88 -2.12 -5.79
N ALA A 89 4.59 -2.15 -5.44
CA ALA A 89 3.51 -2.34 -6.38
C ALA A 89 3.59 -1.34 -7.54
N ALA A 90 3.87 -0.07 -7.22
CA ALA A 90 4.05 0.97 -8.23
C ALA A 90 5.27 0.73 -9.12
N ALA A 91 6.43 0.45 -8.53
CA ALA A 91 7.66 0.19 -9.28
C ALA A 91 7.51 -1.03 -10.20
N TYR A 92 6.98 -2.15 -9.68
CA TYR A 92 6.74 -3.36 -10.46
C TYR A 92 5.74 -3.12 -11.59
N TYR A 93 4.63 -2.40 -11.32
CA TYR A 93 3.64 -2.07 -12.34
C TYR A 93 4.26 -1.26 -13.48
N ILE A 94 5.05 -0.22 -13.15
CA ILE A 94 5.73 0.61 -14.13
C ILE A 94 6.70 -0.23 -14.97
N ALA A 95 7.52 -1.06 -14.32
CA ALA A 95 8.51 -1.87 -15.03
C ALA A 95 7.90 -2.98 -15.88
N ASN A 96 6.96 -3.75 -15.33
CA ASN A 96 6.54 -5.04 -15.89
C ASN A 96 5.15 -5.01 -16.55
N VAL A 97 4.29 -4.05 -16.20
CA VAL A 97 2.94 -3.93 -16.76
C VAL A 97 2.87 -2.82 -17.80
N LEU A 98 3.37 -1.62 -17.47
CA LEU A 98 3.45 -0.52 -18.43
C LEU A 98 4.54 -0.72 -19.49
N ASN A 99 5.53 -1.59 -19.22
CA ASN A 99 6.74 -1.72 -20.04
C ASN A 99 7.39 -0.34 -20.27
N PHE A 100 7.60 0.38 -19.16
CA PHE A 100 7.98 1.80 -19.21
C PHE A 100 9.28 2.02 -20.01
N PRO A 101 9.32 2.99 -20.93
CA PRO A 101 10.49 3.19 -21.79
C PRO A 101 11.75 3.55 -20.99
N LYS A 102 12.89 2.94 -21.33
CA LYS A 102 14.17 3.12 -20.60
C LYS A 102 14.77 4.52 -20.74
N ASP A 103 14.41 5.23 -21.81
CA ASP A 103 14.78 6.61 -22.06
C ASP A 103 13.92 7.61 -21.26
N LYS A 104 12.78 7.17 -20.74
CA LYS A 104 11.88 7.99 -19.91
C LYS A 104 12.22 7.90 -18.42
N LYS A 105 11.64 8.83 -17.66
CA LYS A 105 11.73 8.99 -16.21
C LYS A 105 10.35 9.10 -15.59
N VAL A 106 10.25 8.65 -14.34
CA VAL A 106 9.10 8.90 -13.47
C VAL A 106 9.38 10.15 -12.62
N TYR A 107 8.52 11.15 -12.68
CA TYR A 107 8.55 12.26 -11.73
C TYR A 107 7.87 11.84 -10.42
N VAL A 108 8.61 11.89 -9.32
CA VAL A 108 8.18 11.36 -8.02
C VAL A 108 7.80 12.49 -7.07
N ILE A 109 6.61 12.39 -6.49
CA ILE A 109 6.23 13.08 -5.26
C ILE A 109 6.06 12.00 -4.19
N GLY A 110 6.92 11.98 -3.19
CA GLY A 110 6.88 10.92 -2.18
C GLY A 110 8.18 10.75 -1.40
N MET A 111 8.07 9.99 -0.30
CA MET A 111 9.19 9.58 0.54
C MET A 111 10.14 8.57 -0.14
N SER A 112 11.29 8.29 0.50
CA SER A 112 12.38 7.51 -0.09
C SER A 112 12.00 6.10 -0.56
N GLY A 113 11.00 5.48 0.07
CA GLY A 113 10.53 4.15 -0.30
C GLY A 113 10.13 4.01 -1.77
N ILE A 114 9.57 5.06 -2.39
CA ILE A 114 9.17 5.02 -3.81
C ILE A 114 10.41 4.94 -4.71
N ARG A 115 11.38 5.83 -4.49
CA ARG A 115 12.58 5.92 -5.32
C ARG A 115 13.51 4.72 -5.16
N GLU A 116 13.60 4.16 -3.94
CA GLU A 116 14.33 2.93 -3.68
C GLU A 116 13.73 1.74 -4.45
N GLU A 117 12.40 1.61 -4.48
CA GLU A 117 11.74 0.55 -5.25
C GLU A 117 11.83 0.76 -6.76
N LEU A 118 11.67 1.99 -7.25
CA LEU A 118 11.88 2.32 -8.67
C LEU A 118 13.30 1.95 -9.10
N ALA A 119 14.31 2.30 -8.31
CA ALA A 119 15.69 1.93 -8.57
C ALA A 119 15.90 0.41 -8.58
N SER A 120 15.23 -0.32 -7.67
CA SER A 120 15.32 -1.79 -7.59
C SER A 120 14.77 -2.49 -8.85
N GLU A 121 13.82 -1.85 -9.55
CA GLU A 121 13.24 -2.32 -10.81
C GLU A 121 13.90 -1.66 -12.05
N GLY A 122 15.00 -0.91 -11.87
CA GLY A 122 15.75 -0.27 -12.94
C GLY A 122 15.06 0.93 -13.60
N ILE A 123 14.08 1.54 -12.92
CA ILE A 123 13.33 2.69 -13.42
C ILE A 123 14.02 4.00 -13.02
N ARG A 124 14.30 4.84 -14.03
CA ARG A 124 14.84 6.19 -13.83
C ARG A 124 13.76 7.09 -13.25
N TYR A 125 14.15 7.99 -12.36
CA TYR A 125 13.23 8.95 -11.75
C TYR A 125 13.85 10.36 -11.65
N ALA A 126 13.00 11.35 -11.41
CA ALA A 126 13.36 12.73 -11.11
C ALA A 126 12.43 13.29 -10.01
N GLY A 127 12.80 14.42 -9.41
CA GLY A 127 12.01 15.05 -8.34
C GLY A 127 12.37 14.49 -6.97
N ALA A 128 11.37 14.11 -6.17
CA ALA A 128 11.53 13.68 -4.78
C ALA A 128 12.27 14.76 -3.94
N GLU A 129 13.38 14.41 -3.27
CA GLU A 129 14.12 15.35 -2.44
C GLU A 129 14.73 16.55 -3.19
N ASP A 130 15.04 16.40 -4.48
CA ASP A 130 15.63 17.47 -5.30
C ASP A 130 14.70 18.69 -5.44
N ASP A 131 13.40 18.50 -5.17
CA ASP A 131 12.38 19.53 -5.21
C ASP A 131 11.78 19.86 -3.84
N ASN A 132 12.46 19.54 -2.73
CA ASN A 132 12.01 19.88 -1.37
C ASN A 132 12.02 21.39 -1.10
N GLU A 133 12.89 22.15 -1.78
CA GLU A 133 12.94 23.60 -1.65
C GLU A 133 11.69 24.26 -2.24
N ASN A 134 11.07 25.15 -1.47
CA ASN A 134 9.92 25.93 -1.92
C ASN A 134 10.31 26.91 -3.03
N LEU A 135 9.36 27.26 -3.89
CA LEU A 135 9.52 28.43 -4.74
C LEU A 135 9.63 29.67 -3.85
N ALA A 136 10.68 30.46 -4.07
CA ALA A 136 10.90 31.71 -3.31
C ALA A 136 9.84 32.76 -3.64
N ASP A 137 9.42 32.85 -4.90
CA ASP A 137 8.39 33.79 -5.37
C ASP A 137 7.74 33.29 -6.68
N MET A 138 6.71 34.02 -7.15
CA MET A 138 5.95 33.66 -8.36
C MET A 138 6.77 33.75 -9.65
N SER A 139 7.86 34.53 -9.70
CA SER A 139 8.68 34.65 -10.91
C SER A 139 9.34 33.32 -11.27
N LEU A 140 9.68 32.51 -10.26
CA LEU A 140 10.24 31.18 -10.46
C LEU A 140 9.25 30.18 -11.05
N MET A 141 7.94 30.46 -11.05
CA MET A 141 6.98 29.61 -11.75
C MET A 141 7.26 29.56 -13.26
N SER A 142 7.81 30.64 -13.83
CA SER A 142 8.20 30.68 -15.24
C SER A 142 9.35 29.73 -15.59
N SER A 143 10.07 29.17 -14.60
CA SER A 143 11.10 28.15 -14.80
C SER A 143 10.56 26.72 -14.86
N ILE A 144 9.28 26.52 -14.55
CA ILE A 144 8.63 25.21 -14.62
C ILE A 144 8.15 25.00 -16.04
N HIS A 145 8.80 24.06 -16.73
CA HIS A 145 8.49 23.69 -18.10
C HIS A 145 8.22 22.19 -18.21
N PRO A 146 7.47 21.75 -19.23
CA PRO A 146 7.39 20.34 -19.59
C PRO A 146 8.79 19.76 -19.82
N ASP A 147 9.00 18.52 -19.39
CA ASP A 147 10.23 17.77 -19.63
C ASP A 147 9.88 16.53 -20.46
N PRO A 148 10.36 16.42 -21.71
CA PRO A 148 10.03 15.32 -22.60
C PRO A 148 10.59 13.97 -22.12
N GLU A 149 11.52 13.93 -21.17
CA GLU A 149 11.95 12.67 -20.55
C GLU A 149 10.94 12.16 -19.51
N ILE A 150 10.03 13.00 -18.98
CA ILE A 150 9.01 12.54 -18.03
C ILE A 150 7.89 11.82 -18.76
N GLY A 151 7.77 10.51 -18.53
CA GLY A 151 6.69 9.68 -19.08
C GLY A 151 5.61 9.31 -18.06
N ALA A 152 5.84 9.59 -16.78
CA ALA A 152 4.89 9.31 -15.71
C ALA A 152 5.09 10.26 -14.53
N VAL A 153 4.00 10.58 -13.83
CA VAL A 153 4.01 11.16 -12.49
C VAL A 153 3.51 10.10 -11.51
N LEU A 154 4.30 9.82 -10.47
CA LEU A 154 3.92 8.93 -9.39
C LEU A 154 3.83 9.71 -8.07
N LEU A 155 2.62 9.80 -7.53
CA LEU A 155 2.33 10.48 -6.27
C LEU A 155 2.09 9.47 -5.14
N GLY A 156 2.90 9.57 -4.08
CA GLY A 156 2.66 8.92 -2.79
C GLY A 156 2.71 9.91 -1.64
N PHE A 157 2.68 9.41 -0.41
CA PHE A 157 2.80 10.24 0.78
C PHE A 157 4.17 10.95 0.82
N ASP A 158 4.17 12.26 1.07
CA ASP A 158 5.36 13.12 1.13
C ASP A 158 5.21 14.16 2.24
N LEU A 159 6.11 14.14 3.23
CA LEU A 159 6.15 15.14 4.31
C LEU A 159 6.62 16.52 3.82
N ASN A 160 7.38 16.56 2.73
CA ASN A 160 7.94 17.77 2.14
C ASN A 160 7.18 18.14 0.86
N ILE A 161 5.90 17.80 0.77
CA ILE A 161 5.09 18.26 -0.36
C ILE A 161 4.98 19.78 -0.33
N ASN A 162 5.16 20.39 -1.49
CA ASN A 162 5.14 21.84 -1.65
C ASN A 162 4.53 22.22 -3.00
N TYR A 163 4.35 23.52 -3.21
CA TYR A 163 3.79 24.04 -4.46
C TYR A 163 4.68 23.73 -5.68
N LYS A 164 6.01 23.79 -5.54
CA LYS A 164 6.96 23.48 -6.64
C LYS A 164 6.70 22.07 -7.18
N LYS A 165 6.57 21.09 -6.29
CA LYS A 165 6.32 19.69 -6.65
C LYS A 165 5.00 19.51 -7.38
N LEU A 166 3.93 20.11 -6.84
CA LEU A 166 2.59 20.06 -7.44
C LEU A 166 2.55 20.75 -8.80
N ALA A 167 3.19 21.92 -8.94
CA ALA A 167 3.24 22.67 -10.19
C ALA A 167 4.02 21.92 -11.28
N LYS A 168 5.16 21.29 -10.95
CA LYS A 168 5.89 20.43 -11.88
C LYS A 168 5.07 19.22 -12.32
N ALA A 169 4.49 18.48 -11.36
CA ALA A 169 3.62 17.34 -11.65
C ALA A 169 2.43 17.73 -12.54
N PHE A 170 1.74 18.82 -12.22
CA PHE A 170 0.64 19.35 -13.03
C PHE A 170 1.12 19.67 -14.44
N THR A 171 2.24 20.38 -14.58
CA THR A 171 2.81 20.76 -15.88
C THR A 171 3.10 19.53 -16.75
N TYR A 172 3.70 18.48 -16.19
CA TYR A 172 4.00 17.25 -16.93
C TYR A 172 2.73 16.52 -17.36
N LEU A 173 1.72 16.44 -16.48
CA LEU A 173 0.46 15.75 -16.77
C LEU A 173 -0.46 16.52 -17.71
N HIS A 174 -0.40 17.85 -17.67
CA HIS A 174 -1.23 18.73 -18.50
C HIS A 174 -0.66 18.93 -19.90
N ALA A 175 0.66 18.89 -20.05
CA ALA A 175 1.31 19.06 -21.35
C ALA A 175 1.29 17.80 -22.22
N ASP A 176 1.08 16.61 -21.64
CA ASP A 176 1.07 15.33 -22.35
C ASP A 176 0.02 14.37 -21.77
N ASP A 177 -1.05 14.14 -22.54
CA ASP A 177 -2.12 13.19 -22.18
C ASP A 177 -1.61 11.75 -22.07
N GLN A 178 -0.49 11.41 -22.72
CA GLN A 178 0.13 10.09 -22.65
C GLN A 178 1.02 9.93 -21.40
N CYS A 179 1.39 11.02 -20.72
CA CYS A 179 2.13 10.94 -19.47
C CYS A 179 1.27 10.24 -18.41
N HIS A 180 1.74 9.12 -17.86
CA HIS A 180 0.95 8.32 -16.94
C HIS A 180 0.73 9.03 -15.60
N PHE A 181 -0.52 9.14 -15.17
CA PHE A 181 -0.85 9.64 -13.83
C PHE A 181 -1.05 8.47 -12.87
N LEU A 182 -0.10 8.26 -11.95
CA LEU A 182 -0.07 7.13 -11.03
C LEU A 182 -0.08 7.59 -9.57
N ALA A 183 -0.67 6.79 -8.70
CA ALA A 183 -0.63 7.01 -7.25
C ALA A 183 -0.36 5.71 -6.48
N THR A 184 0.38 5.78 -5.37
CA THR A 184 0.68 4.59 -4.55
C THR A 184 -0.54 4.10 -3.78
N ASN A 185 -1.35 5.01 -3.24
CA ASN A 185 -2.64 4.71 -2.60
C ASN A 185 -3.53 5.96 -2.63
N SER A 186 -4.80 5.80 -2.27
CA SER A 186 -5.78 6.89 -2.20
C SER A 186 -6.32 7.11 -0.78
N ASP A 187 -5.58 6.69 0.24
CA ASP A 187 -6.02 6.82 1.63
C ASP A 187 -6.11 8.31 2.02
N LEU A 188 -7.31 8.76 2.39
CA LEU A 188 -7.57 10.16 2.75
C LEU A 188 -6.89 10.57 4.06
N THR A 189 -6.64 9.60 4.93
CA THR A 189 -6.08 9.83 6.27
C THR A 189 -4.87 8.94 6.54
N PHE A 190 -4.00 9.41 7.43
CA PHE A 190 -2.79 8.74 7.87
C PHE A 190 -2.73 8.75 9.41
N PRO A 191 -3.00 7.61 10.09
CA PRO A 191 -2.91 7.52 11.54
C PRO A 191 -1.45 7.53 12.01
N ALA A 192 -1.10 8.45 12.92
CA ALA A 192 0.23 8.48 13.54
C ALA A 192 0.21 9.18 14.90
N GLY A 193 1.04 8.73 15.85
CA GLY A 193 1.23 9.40 17.14
C GLY A 193 -0.06 9.58 17.97
N GLY A 194 -1.03 8.67 17.83
CA GLY A 194 -2.31 8.74 18.54
C GLY A 194 -3.33 9.72 17.95
N THR A 195 -3.06 10.31 16.79
CA THR A 195 -4.00 11.18 16.05
C THR A 195 -4.04 10.83 14.56
N VAL A 196 -4.83 11.57 13.79
CA VAL A 196 -5.07 11.33 12.37
C VAL A 196 -4.67 12.55 11.55
N TYR A 197 -3.84 12.34 10.53
CA TYR A 197 -3.35 13.38 9.61
C TYR A 197 -3.88 13.17 8.19
N PRO A 198 -3.73 14.14 7.27
CA PRO A 198 -3.99 13.92 5.85
C PRO A 198 -3.10 12.82 5.27
N GLY A 199 -3.71 11.90 4.50
CA GLY A 199 -2.99 10.84 3.78
C GLY A 199 -2.73 11.17 2.31
N THR A 200 -2.20 10.20 1.56
CA THR A 200 -1.89 10.35 0.12
C THR A 200 -3.09 10.82 -0.69
N GLY A 201 -4.30 10.36 -0.37
CA GLY A 201 -5.53 10.74 -1.06
C GLY A 201 -5.85 12.23 -0.95
N ALA A 202 -5.50 12.86 0.19
CA ALA A 202 -5.66 14.30 0.35
C ALA A 202 -4.66 15.08 -0.51
N LEU A 203 -3.41 14.61 -0.59
CA LEU A 203 -2.38 15.20 -1.46
C LEU A 203 -2.75 15.04 -2.94
N LEU A 204 -3.26 13.86 -3.29
CA LEU A 204 -3.71 13.53 -4.62
C LEU A 204 -4.88 14.40 -5.07
N ALA A 205 -5.82 14.71 -4.18
CA ALA A 205 -6.95 15.57 -4.50
C ALA A 205 -6.50 16.98 -4.95
N ALA A 206 -5.44 17.53 -4.34
CA ALA A 206 -4.88 18.82 -4.71
C ALA A 206 -4.31 18.85 -6.14
N LEU A 207 -3.81 17.71 -6.64
CA LEU A 207 -3.27 17.59 -8.00
C LEU A 207 -4.35 17.18 -9.02
N ALA A 208 -5.22 16.23 -8.66
CA ALA A 208 -6.20 15.64 -9.56
C ALA A 208 -7.38 16.58 -9.88
N ALA A 209 -7.82 17.40 -8.91
CA ALA A 209 -8.94 18.32 -9.10
C ALA A 209 -8.70 19.34 -10.24
N PRO A 210 -7.59 20.09 -10.29
CA PRO A 210 -7.35 21.03 -11.40
C PRO A 210 -7.01 20.34 -12.73
N LEU A 211 -6.56 19.09 -12.72
CA LEU A 211 -6.27 18.33 -13.95
C LEU A 211 -7.53 17.76 -14.61
N GLU A 212 -8.65 17.67 -13.87
CA GLU A 212 -9.85 16.91 -14.27
C GLU A 212 -9.54 15.45 -14.70
N ARG A 213 -8.42 14.92 -14.22
CA ARG A 213 -7.88 13.60 -14.56
C ARG A 213 -7.66 12.80 -13.30
N LYS A 214 -8.13 11.56 -13.28
CA LYS A 214 -7.92 10.63 -12.15
C LYS A 214 -6.65 9.82 -12.36
N PRO A 215 -5.84 9.57 -11.30
CA PRO A 215 -4.73 8.66 -11.43
C PRO A 215 -5.20 7.20 -11.49
N LEU A 216 -4.32 6.34 -11.99
CA LEU A 216 -4.37 4.92 -11.67
C LEU A 216 -3.73 4.71 -10.29
N VAL A 217 -4.51 4.20 -9.34
CA VAL A 217 -4.05 3.91 -7.99
C VAL A 217 -3.56 2.46 -7.90
N LEU A 218 -2.34 2.27 -7.38
CA LEU A 218 -1.60 1.00 -7.41
C LEU A 218 -1.56 0.27 -6.07
N GLY A 219 -2.27 0.80 -5.06
CA GLY A 219 -2.45 0.20 -3.74
C GLY A 219 -3.88 -0.28 -3.50
N LYS A 220 -4.12 -0.89 -2.34
CA LYS A 220 -5.45 -1.32 -1.88
C LYS A 220 -6.40 -0.11 -1.79
N PRO A 221 -7.71 -0.25 -2.11
CA PRO A 221 -8.42 -1.48 -2.49
C PRO A 221 -8.38 -1.80 -3.99
N HIS A 222 -7.48 -1.18 -4.75
CA HIS A 222 -7.52 -1.26 -6.21
C HIS A 222 -6.92 -2.55 -6.76
N GLN A 223 -7.55 -3.05 -7.82
CA GLN A 223 -7.21 -4.30 -8.48
C GLN A 223 -5.76 -4.40 -8.98
N PRO A 224 -5.10 -3.33 -9.48
CA PRO A 224 -3.72 -3.43 -9.97
C PRO A 224 -2.73 -4.03 -8.98
N MET A 225 -2.87 -3.74 -7.68
CA MET A 225 -1.99 -4.33 -6.66
C MET A 225 -2.15 -5.85 -6.61
N LEU A 226 -3.38 -6.34 -6.63
CA LEU A 226 -3.65 -7.78 -6.60
C LEU A 226 -3.19 -8.45 -7.87
N ASP A 227 -3.38 -7.82 -9.03
CA ASP A 227 -2.95 -8.37 -10.31
C ASP A 227 -1.43 -8.56 -10.34
N VAL A 228 -0.66 -7.60 -9.80
CA VAL A 228 0.78 -7.74 -9.62
C VAL A 228 1.12 -8.89 -8.68
N ILE A 229 0.46 -8.98 -7.52
CA ILE A 229 0.70 -10.06 -6.55
C ILE A 229 0.40 -11.44 -7.20
N VAL A 230 -0.73 -11.57 -7.89
CA VAL A 230 -1.12 -12.82 -8.55
C VAL A 230 -0.13 -13.19 -9.66
N ALA A 231 0.29 -12.22 -10.47
CA ALA A 231 1.26 -12.45 -11.54
C ALA A 231 2.62 -12.89 -10.99
N LYS A 232 3.10 -12.26 -9.91
CA LYS A 232 4.41 -12.53 -9.31
C LYS A 232 4.45 -13.83 -8.51
N TYR A 233 3.41 -14.13 -7.74
CA TYR A 233 3.41 -15.25 -6.77
C TYR A 233 2.56 -16.45 -7.22
N HIS A 234 1.87 -16.36 -8.35
CA HIS A 234 1.00 -17.41 -8.90
C HIS A 234 -0.02 -17.92 -7.87
N LEU A 235 -0.76 -16.99 -7.26
CA LEU A 235 -1.68 -17.32 -6.18
C LEU A 235 -2.92 -18.08 -6.66
N ASN A 236 -3.33 -19.09 -5.89
CA ASN A 236 -4.69 -19.61 -5.95
C ASN A 236 -5.62 -18.73 -5.10
N LYS A 237 -6.45 -17.92 -5.77
CA LYS A 237 -7.35 -16.95 -5.12
C LYS A 237 -8.31 -17.61 -4.13
N ASP A 238 -8.86 -18.78 -4.46
CA ASP A 238 -9.83 -19.50 -3.61
C ASP A 238 -9.24 -19.99 -2.27
N ARG A 239 -7.91 -20.15 -2.24
CA ARG A 239 -7.13 -20.56 -1.05
C ARG A 239 -6.24 -19.43 -0.55
N THR A 240 -6.58 -18.18 -0.86
CA THR A 240 -5.88 -17.00 -0.38
C THR A 240 -6.80 -16.15 0.49
N CYS A 241 -6.27 -15.65 1.61
CA CYS A 241 -7.01 -14.77 2.50
C CYS A 241 -6.32 -13.42 2.67
N MET A 242 -7.06 -12.32 2.53
CA MET A 242 -6.66 -10.99 2.97
C MET A 242 -7.06 -10.76 4.42
N ILE A 243 -6.06 -10.51 5.28
CA ILE A 243 -6.22 -10.11 6.67
C ILE A 243 -5.93 -8.62 6.80
N GLY A 244 -6.89 -7.86 7.33
CA GLY A 244 -6.75 -6.42 7.48
C GLY A 244 -7.57 -5.86 8.63
N ASP A 245 -7.36 -4.59 8.96
CA ASP A 245 -8.07 -3.88 10.01
C ASP A 245 -9.07 -2.86 9.44
N ARG A 246 -9.06 -2.62 8.12
CA ARG A 246 -9.85 -1.58 7.47
C ARG A 246 -10.81 -2.11 6.39
N LEU A 247 -12.09 -1.76 6.51
CA LEU A 247 -13.15 -2.25 5.63
C LEU A 247 -13.03 -1.73 4.19
N ASP A 248 -12.86 -0.42 4.02
CA ASP A 248 -12.79 0.28 2.73
C ASP A 248 -11.44 0.11 2.01
N THR A 249 -10.49 -0.59 2.64
CA THR A 249 -9.15 -0.84 2.07
C THR A 249 -8.90 -2.34 1.97
N ASP A 250 -8.71 -3.05 3.09
CA ASP A 250 -8.27 -4.45 3.06
C ASP A 250 -9.41 -5.41 2.73
N ILE A 251 -10.56 -5.23 3.39
CA ILE A 251 -11.70 -6.13 3.16
C ILE A 251 -12.26 -5.90 1.76
N GLU A 252 -12.39 -4.65 1.33
CA GLU A 252 -12.78 -4.35 -0.04
C GLU A 252 -11.77 -4.91 -1.06
N PHE A 253 -10.48 -4.80 -0.80
CA PHE A 253 -9.42 -5.38 -1.63
C PHE A 253 -9.59 -6.89 -1.79
N GLY A 254 -9.71 -7.62 -0.68
CA GLY A 254 -9.89 -9.07 -0.71
C GLY A 254 -11.18 -9.48 -1.42
N LYS A 255 -12.31 -8.80 -1.13
CA LYS A 255 -13.61 -9.08 -1.76
C LYS A 255 -13.59 -8.85 -3.27
N LYS A 256 -13.13 -7.67 -3.73
CA LYS A 256 -13.02 -7.37 -5.17
C LYS A 256 -12.05 -8.32 -5.86
N GLY A 257 -11.03 -8.76 -5.13
CA GLY A 257 -10.04 -9.71 -5.58
C GLY A 257 -10.48 -11.17 -5.69
N GLY A 258 -11.67 -11.51 -5.17
CA GLY A 258 -12.12 -12.91 -5.06
C GLY A 258 -11.35 -13.72 -4.01
N LEU A 259 -10.81 -13.06 -2.99
CA LEU A 259 -10.10 -13.69 -1.88
C LEU A 259 -11.04 -13.86 -0.69
N LYS A 260 -10.73 -14.82 0.20
CA LYS A 260 -11.34 -14.80 1.54
C LYS A 260 -10.88 -13.56 2.30
N THR A 261 -11.72 -13.07 3.20
CA THR A 261 -11.43 -11.87 4.00
C THR A 261 -11.60 -12.12 5.49
N LEU A 262 -10.60 -11.72 6.26
CA LEU A 262 -10.59 -11.79 7.72
C LEU A 262 -10.28 -10.40 8.28
N LEU A 263 -11.23 -9.82 9.00
CA LEU A 263 -11.05 -8.53 9.68
C LEU A 263 -10.48 -8.76 11.09
N VAL A 264 -9.48 -7.96 11.48
CA VAL A 264 -9.03 -7.85 12.87
C VAL A 264 -9.52 -6.53 13.48
N MET A 265 -9.79 -6.50 14.79
CA MET A 265 -10.36 -5.35 15.51
C MET A 265 -9.30 -4.47 16.20
N THR A 266 -8.02 -4.65 15.86
CA THR A 266 -6.88 -3.97 16.48
C THR A 266 -6.53 -2.61 15.87
N GLY A 267 -7.19 -2.22 14.78
CA GLY A 267 -6.88 -1.00 14.03
C GLY A 267 -8.08 -0.07 13.80
N VAL A 268 -8.32 0.32 12.54
CA VAL A 268 -9.25 1.41 12.17
C VAL A 268 -10.73 1.05 12.35
N THR A 269 -11.09 -0.21 12.12
CA THR A 269 -12.47 -0.69 12.21
C THR A 269 -12.83 -1.06 13.65
N ASN A 270 -14.00 -0.59 14.10
CA ASN A 270 -14.59 -0.97 15.38
C ASN A 270 -15.96 -1.66 15.15
N PRO A 271 -16.57 -2.29 16.18
CA PRO A 271 -17.82 -3.02 16.02
C PRO A 271 -18.97 -2.18 15.43
N ASP A 272 -19.07 -0.90 15.77
CA ASP A 272 -20.11 -0.03 15.24
C ASP A 272 -19.91 0.31 13.76
N LYS A 273 -18.65 0.53 13.34
CA LYS A 273 -18.30 0.70 11.93
C LYS A 273 -18.62 -0.57 11.13
N LEU A 274 -18.26 -1.75 11.65
CA LEU A 274 -18.57 -3.02 11.01
C LEU A 274 -20.09 -3.21 10.82
N LYS A 275 -20.89 -2.93 11.84
CA LYS A 275 -22.36 -3.06 11.77
C LYS A 275 -23.00 -2.16 10.72
N ARG A 276 -22.47 -0.95 10.52
CA ARG A 276 -23.04 0.06 9.61
C ARG A 276 -22.49 -0.01 8.18
N SER A 277 -21.36 -0.69 7.99
CA SER A 277 -20.68 -0.73 6.71
C SER A 277 -21.40 -1.61 5.70
N PRO A 278 -21.56 -1.17 4.43
CA PRO A 278 -22.02 -2.04 3.36
C PRO A 278 -20.97 -3.10 2.98
N ILE A 279 -19.68 -2.84 3.29
CA ILE A 279 -18.57 -3.77 3.07
C ILE A 279 -18.46 -4.66 4.30
N GLN A 280 -18.69 -5.97 4.11
CA GLN A 280 -18.68 -6.98 5.17
C GLN A 280 -17.58 -8.01 4.89
N PRO A 281 -16.70 -8.34 5.87
CA PRO A 281 -15.74 -9.42 5.72
C PRO A 281 -16.44 -10.79 5.78
N ASP A 282 -15.77 -11.85 5.35
CA ASP A 282 -16.26 -13.22 5.53
C ASP A 282 -16.20 -13.61 7.01
N CYS A 283 -15.08 -13.28 7.65
CA CYS A 283 -14.84 -13.55 9.06
C CYS A 283 -14.24 -12.33 9.78
N TYR A 284 -14.38 -12.29 11.11
CA TYR A 284 -13.65 -11.35 11.94
C TYR A 284 -13.18 -11.98 13.25
N ILE A 285 -12.10 -11.42 13.82
CA ILE A 285 -11.51 -11.80 15.11
C ILE A 285 -11.03 -10.55 15.87
N SER A 286 -10.79 -10.66 17.17
CA SER A 286 -10.35 -9.52 17.99
C SER A 286 -8.96 -9.02 17.61
N SER A 287 -7.98 -9.90 17.41
CA SER A 287 -6.64 -9.56 16.92
C SER A 287 -6.07 -10.73 16.11
N LEU A 288 -5.02 -10.50 15.31
CA LEU A 288 -4.34 -11.58 14.61
C LEU A 288 -3.88 -12.70 15.56
N GLY A 289 -3.49 -12.32 16.78
CA GLY A 289 -3.10 -13.23 17.85
C GLY A 289 -4.18 -14.25 18.26
N TRP A 290 -5.45 -14.02 17.95
CA TRP A 290 -6.51 -14.98 18.22
C TRP A 290 -6.50 -16.18 17.28
N LEU A 291 -5.63 -16.21 16.25
CA LEU A 291 -5.41 -17.41 15.44
C LEU A 291 -4.52 -18.46 16.13
N ARG A 292 -4.01 -18.18 17.34
CA ARG A 292 -3.29 -19.16 18.16
C ARG A 292 -4.27 -20.26 18.65
N PRO A 293 -3.85 -21.54 18.72
CA PRO A 293 -4.70 -22.66 19.16
C PRO A 293 -4.99 -22.69 20.68
#